data_AF-A0A7Y2L2F4-F1
#
_entry.id   AF-A0A7Y2L2F4-F1
#
_cell.length_a   1.000
_cell.length_b   1.000
_cell.length_c   1.000
_cell.angle_alpha   90.00
_cell.angle_beta   90.00
_cell.angle_gamma   90.00
#
_symmetry.space_group_name_H-M   'P 1'
#
loop_
_entity.id
_entity.type
_entity.pdbx_description
1 polymer ?
#
loop_
_entity_poly.entity_id
_entity_poly.type
_entity_poly.pdbx_seq_one_letter_code
_entity_poly.pdbx_strand_id
1 'polypeptide(L)'
;LVLAALALGAWFWLNKTPPAVPEPMPPQPVPGDAACTLESMAVLPELSVVQACIKNSPGSAELLEIITVAKANNHCGIAQRLYANRAQAGDLQIATAYAHEYDPKFHQASKCFAEPDPATAAYWYETILSHDPENAEAKARFEELKP
;
A
#
# COMPACT_ATOMS: atom_id res chain seq x y z
N LEU A 1 -44.32 -54.28 7.81
CA LEU A 1 -44.04 -53.08 6.98
C LEU A 1 -43.22 -52.03 7.73
N VAL A 2 -42.04 -52.36 8.28
CA VAL A 2 -41.11 -51.31 8.80
C VAL A 2 -39.64 -51.77 8.73
N LEU A 3 -39.23 -52.50 7.68
CA LEU A 3 -37.81 -52.89 7.51
C LEU A 3 -37.26 -52.63 6.10
N ALA A 4 -37.98 -51.86 5.28
CA ALA A 4 -37.57 -51.56 3.90
C ALA A 4 -37.19 -50.09 3.65
N ALA A 5 -37.10 -49.26 4.70
CA ALA A 5 -36.94 -47.80 4.54
C ALA A 5 -35.53 -47.26 4.87
N LEU A 6 -34.58 -48.11 5.29
CA LEU A 6 -33.27 -47.63 5.78
C LEU A 6 -32.09 -47.86 4.81
N ALA A 7 -32.31 -48.48 3.65
CA ALA A 7 -31.21 -48.77 2.72
C ALA A 7 -30.92 -47.66 1.69
N LEU A 8 -31.86 -46.73 1.44
CA LEU A 8 -31.72 -45.72 0.38
C LEU A 8 -31.04 -44.41 0.83
N GLY A 9 -30.99 -44.13 2.14
CA GLY A 9 -30.36 -42.90 2.66
C GLY A 9 -28.83 -42.94 2.63
N ALA A 10 -28.24 -44.14 2.75
CA ALA A 10 -26.79 -44.31 2.86
C ALA A 10 -26.06 -44.12 1.51
N TRP A 11 -26.65 -44.52 0.39
CA TRP A 11 -26.01 -44.39 -0.93
C TRP A 11 -25.89 -42.91 -1.33
N PHE A 12 -26.96 -42.13 -1.17
CA PHE A 12 -26.96 -40.72 -1.59
C PHE A 12 -25.90 -39.87 -0.86
N TRP A 13 -25.56 -40.25 0.38
CA TRP A 13 -24.55 -39.55 1.16
C TRP A 13 -23.10 -39.98 0.84
N LEU A 14 -22.89 -41.21 0.37
CA LEU A 14 -21.55 -41.68 -0.03
C LEU A 14 -21.14 -41.24 -1.44
N ASN A 15 -22.08 -40.84 -2.30
CA ASN A 15 -21.79 -40.49 -3.70
C ASN A 15 -21.60 -38.97 -3.95
N LYS A 16 -21.32 -38.18 -2.90
CA LYS A 16 -20.87 -36.80 -3.09
C LYS A 16 -19.42 -36.81 -3.54
N THR A 17 -19.20 -36.73 -4.85
CA THR A 17 -17.92 -36.27 -5.42
C THR A 17 -17.55 -34.95 -4.76
N PRO A 18 -16.42 -34.86 -4.04
CA PRO A 18 -15.93 -33.58 -3.57
C PRO A 18 -15.71 -32.69 -4.80
N PRO A 19 -16.09 -31.39 -4.74
CA PRO A 19 -15.70 -30.46 -5.79
C PRO A 19 -14.19 -30.54 -5.93
N ALA A 20 -13.70 -30.60 -7.17
CA ALA A 20 -12.27 -30.60 -7.46
C ALA A 20 -11.66 -29.41 -6.71
N VAL A 21 -10.90 -29.73 -5.66
CA VAL A 21 -10.05 -28.77 -4.98
C VAL A 21 -9.09 -28.30 -6.07
N PRO A 22 -9.07 -27.00 -6.42
CA PRO A 22 -8.05 -26.50 -7.31
C PRO A 22 -6.72 -26.95 -6.72
N GLU A 23 -5.95 -27.73 -7.47
CA GLU A 23 -4.60 -28.10 -7.04
C GLU A 23 -3.90 -26.82 -6.60
N PRO A 24 -3.31 -26.79 -5.39
CA PRO A 24 -2.51 -25.64 -5.00
C PRO A 24 -1.42 -25.53 -6.06
N MET A 25 -1.50 -24.47 -6.87
CA MET A 25 -0.42 -24.14 -7.79
C MET A 25 0.86 -24.20 -6.96
N PRO A 26 1.93 -24.85 -7.48
CA PRO A 26 3.20 -24.87 -6.77
C PRO A 26 3.52 -23.42 -6.39
N PRO A 27 3.90 -23.13 -5.13
CA PRO A 27 4.26 -21.78 -4.74
C PRO A 27 5.34 -21.32 -5.71
N GLN A 28 4.99 -20.39 -6.59
CA GLN A 28 6.01 -19.72 -7.36
C GLN A 28 6.94 -19.08 -6.33
N PRO A 29 8.26 -19.25 -6.45
CA PRO A 29 9.18 -18.52 -5.61
C PRO A 29 8.92 -17.05 -5.93
N VAL A 30 8.19 -16.34 -5.06
CA VAL A 30 8.33 -14.91 -4.95
C VAL A 30 9.70 -14.73 -4.30
N PRO A 31 10.73 -14.29 -5.04
CA PRO A 31 11.95 -13.90 -4.38
C PRO A 31 11.55 -12.80 -3.40
N GLY A 32 11.84 -12.98 -2.12
CA GLY A 32 11.55 -11.98 -1.09
C GLY A 32 12.08 -10.59 -1.45
N ASP A 33 13.07 -10.53 -2.33
CA ASP A 33 13.70 -9.31 -2.81
C ASP A 33 12.96 -8.65 -4.00
N ALA A 34 12.07 -9.35 -4.71
CA ALA A 34 11.45 -8.85 -5.95
C ALA A 34 9.99 -8.35 -5.77
N ALA A 35 9.43 -8.43 -4.56
CA ALA A 35 8.01 -8.15 -4.33
C ALA A 35 7.68 -6.64 -4.13
N CYS A 36 8.68 -5.76 -4.22
CA CYS A 36 8.52 -4.29 -4.23
C CYS A 36 9.00 -3.68 -5.55
N THR A 37 8.67 -4.35 -6.67
CA THR A 37 9.08 -3.97 -8.03
C THR A 37 7.88 -3.57 -8.87
N LEU A 38 8.11 -2.92 -10.01
CA LEU A 38 7.03 -2.59 -10.96
C LEU A 38 6.28 -3.84 -11.41
N GLU A 39 7.00 -4.92 -11.70
CA GLU A 39 6.43 -6.20 -12.12
C GLU A 39 5.46 -6.74 -11.06
N SER A 40 5.84 -6.64 -9.79
CA SER A 40 4.98 -7.06 -8.67
C SER A 40 3.71 -6.22 -8.55
N MET A 41 3.78 -4.91 -8.82
CA MET A 41 2.62 -4.01 -8.78
C MET A 41 1.57 -4.37 -9.84
N ALA A 42 2.00 -4.91 -10.98
CA ALA A 42 1.11 -5.27 -12.08
C ALA A 42 0.35 -6.59 -11.85
N VAL A 43 0.89 -7.50 -11.03
CA VAL A 43 0.38 -8.89 -10.92
C VAL A 43 -0.10 -9.27 -9.53
N LEU A 44 0.40 -8.61 -8.48
CA LEU A 44 0.04 -8.92 -7.10
C LEU A 44 -1.07 -7.98 -6.58
N PRO A 45 -1.86 -8.42 -5.59
CA PRO A 45 -2.77 -7.53 -4.87
C PRO A 45 -2.01 -6.37 -4.22
N GLU A 46 -2.60 -5.16 -4.25
CA GLU A 46 -2.01 -3.93 -3.71
C GLU A 46 -1.41 -4.11 -2.30
N LEU A 47 -2.19 -4.66 -1.36
CA LEU A 47 -1.73 -4.83 0.02
C LEU A 47 -0.53 -5.80 0.12
N SER A 48 -0.46 -6.81 -0.74
CA SER A 48 0.67 -7.74 -0.76
C SER A 48 1.95 -7.05 -1.19
N VAL A 49 1.87 -6.15 -2.17
CA VAL A 49 3.02 -5.33 -2.62
C VAL A 49 3.44 -4.37 -1.52
N VAL A 50 2.51 -3.64 -0.92
CA VAL A 50 2.81 -2.69 0.17
C VAL A 50 3.48 -3.41 1.35
N GLN A 51 2.95 -4.57 1.77
CA GLN A 51 3.54 -5.36 2.85
C GLN A 51 4.96 -5.85 2.52
N ALA A 52 5.18 -6.28 1.27
CA ALA A 52 6.50 -6.68 0.82
C ALA A 52 7.50 -5.52 0.85
N CYS A 53 7.11 -4.35 0.33
CA CYS A 53 7.92 -3.14 0.40
C CYS A 53 8.28 -2.75 1.84
N ILE A 54 7.30 -2.77 2.75
CA ILE A 54 7.53 -2.47 4.18
C ILE A 54 8.51 -3.46 4.79
N LYS A 55 8.35 -4.76 4.50
CA LYS A 55 9.23 -5.82 5.02
C LYS A 55 10.66 -5.70 4.51
N ASN A 56 10.82 -5.34 3.24
CA ASN A 56 12.14 -5.15 2.61
C ASN A 56 12.81 -3.87 3.09
N SER A 57 12.04 -2.93 3.66
CA SER A 57 12.53 -1.72 4.31
C SER A 57 13.57 -0.95 3.48
N PRO A 58 13.27 -0.59 2.22
CA PRO A 58 14.19 0.17 1.39
C PRO A 58 14.59 1.49 2.06
N GLY A 59 15.74 2.03 1.64
CA GLY A 59 16.16 3.37 2.02
C GLY A 59 15.19 4.42 1.47
N SER A 60 15.17 5.62 2.06
CA SER A 60 14.23 6.68 1.66
C SER A 60 14.31 7.04 0.17
N ALA A 61 15.53 7.14 -0.37
CA ALA A 61 15.73 7.45 -1.79
C ALA A 61 15.17 6.34 -2.71
N GLU A 62 15.49 5.09 -2.43
CA GLU A 62 14.98 3.93 -3.18
C GLU A 62 13.46 3.83 -3.09
N LEU A 63 12.89 4.09 -1.91
CA LEU A 63 11.44 4.08 -1.75
C LEU A 63 10.76 5.19 -2.55
N LEU A 64 11.35 6.38 -2.65
CA LEU A 64 10.82 7.45 -3.51
C LEU A 64 10.83 7.06 -4.98
N GLU A 65 11.84 6.33 -5.44
CA GLU A 65 11.88 5.80 -6.81
C GLU A 65 10.75 4.78 -7.02
N ILE A 66 10.55 3.85 -6.09
CA ILE A 66 9.45 2.88 -6.11
C ILE A 66 8.09 3.59 -6.14
N ILE A 67 7.90 4.60 -5.30
CA ILE A 67 6.67 5.40 -5.24
C ILE A 67 6.47 6.15 -6.56
N THR A 68 7.53 6.73 -7.14
CA THR A 68 7.48 7.42 -8.43
C THR A 68 7.02 6.48 -9.54
N VAL A 69 7.57 5.25 -9.57
CA VAL A 69 7.17 4.20 -10.50
C VAL A 69 5.71 3.79 -10.29
N ALA A 70 5.27 3.63 -9.04
CA ALA A 70 3.88 3.33 -8.72
C ALA A 70 2.93 4.44 -9.22
N LYS A 71 3.27 5.72 -8.98
CA LYS A 71 2.50 6.87 -9.47
C LYS A 71 2.41 6.90 -10.99
N ALA A 72 3.55 6.73 -11.68
CA ALA A 72 3.62 6.75 -13.14
C ALA A 72 2.77 5.66 -13.80
N ASN A 73 2.60 4.52 -13.11
CA ASN A 73 1.79 3.39 -13.57
C ASN A 73 0.38 3.36 -12.95
N ASN A 74 -0.05 4.45 -12.31
CA ASN A 74 -1.38 4.63 -11.73
C ASN A 74 -1.71 3.68 -10.55
N HIS A 75 -0.70 3.11 -9.89
CA HIS A 75 -0.85 2.33 -8.67
C HIS A 75 -0.94 3.25 -7.44
N CYS A 76 -1.96 4.10 -7.41
CA CYS A 76 -2.05 5.20 -6.43
C CYS A 76 -2.18 4.75 -4.98
N GLY A 77 -2.92 3.66 -4.72
CA GLY A 77 -3.02 3.11 -3.37
C GLY A 77 -1.69 2.57 -2.84
N ILE A 78 -0.85 1.98 -3.71
CA ILE A 78 0.52 1.59 -3.35
C ILE A 78 1.34 2.83 -2.98
N ALA A 79 1.38 3.84 -3.86
CA ALA A 79 2.14 5.07 -3.63
C ALA A 79 1.76 5.78 -2.31
N GLN A 80 0.47 6.02 -2.10
CA GLN A 80 -0.04 6.70 -0.91
C GLN A 80 0.23 5.94 0.38
N ARG A 81 0.05 4.61 0.38
CA ARG A 81 0.30 3.78 1.57
C ARG A 81 1.78 3.72 1.93
N LEU A 82 2.67 3.63 0.94
CA LEU A 82 4.11 3.64 1.17
C LEU A 82 4.60 4.98 1.72
N TYR A 83 4.14 6.08 1.10
CA TYR A 83 4.37 7.43 1.62
C TYR A 83 3.92 7.55 3.09
N ALA A 84 2.65 7.27 3.36
CA ALA A 84 2.06 7.42 4.69
C ALA A 84 2.78 6.55 5.74
N ASN A 85 3.08 5.29 5.40
CA ASN A 85 3.72 4.36 6.34
C ASN A 85 5.08 4.89 6.82
N ARG A 86 5.91 5.37 5.89
CA ARG A 86 7.27 5.80 6.21
C ARG A 86 7.31 7.21 6.78
N ALA A 87 6.44 8.09 6.32
CA ALA A 87 6.25 9.40 6.94
C ALA A 87 5.89 9.28 8.43
N GLN A 88 4.92 8.42 8.77
CA GLN A 88 4.52 8.15 10.15
C GLN A 88 5.59 7.43 10.98
N ALA A 89 6.52 6.72 10.33
CA ALA A 89 7.65 6.08 11.00
C ALA A 89 8.82 7.04 11.28
N GLY A 90 8.68 8.34 10.95
CA GLY A 90 9.71 9.36 11.15
C GLY A 90 10.74 9.47 10.03
N ASP A 91 10.46 8.90 8.85
CA ASP A 91 11.29 9.10 7.67
C ASP A 91 11.06 10.50 7.09
N LEU A 92 11.83 11.48 7.56
CA LEU A 92 11.62 12.89 7.25
C LEU A 92 11.67 13.18 5.74
N GLN A 93 12.53 12.49 4.99
CA GLN A 93 12.64 12.66 3.55
C GLN A 93 11.35 12.23 2.83
N ILE A 94 10.78 11.09 3.24
CA ILE A 94 9.51 10.60 2.70
C ILE A 94 8.36 11.51 3.14
N ALA A 95 8.34 11.93 4.40
CA ALA A 95 7.32 12.82 4.95
C ALA A 95 7.27 14.17 4.21
N THR A 96 8.43 14.79 3.96
CA THR A 96 8.52 16.04 3.20
C THR A 96 8.01 15.86 1.78
N ALA A 97 8.47 14.81 1.09
CA ALA A 97 7.99 14.52 -0.26
C ALA A 97 6.48 14.29 -0.28
N TYR A 98 5.92 13.61 0.73
CA TYR A 98 4.48 13.38 0.79
C TYR A 98 3.69 14.65 1.06
N ALA A 99 4.17 15.53 1.95
CA ALA A 99 3.56 16.83 2.16
C ALA A 99 3.52 17.66 0.86
N HIS A 100 4.58 17.60 0.05
CA HIS A 100 4.65 18.28 -1.25
C HIS A 100 3.63 17.78 -2.27
N GLU A 101 3.22 16.51 -2.20
CA GLU A 101 2.15 15.99 -3.07
C GLU A 101 0.83 16.74 -2.87
N TYR A 102 0.63 17.41 -1.73
CA TYR A 102 -0.60 18.12 -1.40
C TYR A 102 -0.41 19.63 -1.24
N ASP A 103 0.81 20.10 -0.98
CA ASP A 103 1.08 21.52 -0.72
C ASP A 103 0.89 22.38 -1.98
N PRO A 104 -0.02 23.38 -2.01
CA PRO A 104 -0.23 24.25 -3.18
C PRO A 104 1.03 24.89 -3.75
N LYS A 105 2.07 25.13 -2.93
CA LYS A 105 3.34 25.72 -3.37
C LYS A 105 4.21 24.74 -4.17
N PHE A 106 4.13 23.45 -3.85
CA PHE A 106 5.00 22.42 -4.43
C PHE A 106 4.24 21.42 -5.31
N HIS A 107 2.92 21.43 -5.22
CA HIS A 107 2.04 20.44 -5.82
C HIS A 107 2.28 20.32 -7.33
N GLN A 108 2.46 19.07 -7.75
CA GLN A 108 2.54 18.69 -9.14
C GLN A 108 1.42 17.69 -9.42
N ALA A 109 0.45 18.13 -10.22
CA ALA A 109 -0.72 17.31 -10.53
C ALA A 109 -0.30 15.97 -11.16
N SER A 110 -0.86 14.89 -10.63
CA SER A 110 -0.70 13.53 -11.13
C SER A 110 -2.01 12.78 -10.98
N LYS A 111 -2.16 11.61 -11.60
CA LYS A 111 -3.37 10.80 -11.41
C LYS A 111 -3.60 10.40 -9.94
N CYS A 112 -2.53 10.29 -9.17
CA CYS A 112 -2.59 9.86 -7.76
C CYS A 112 -2.76 11.01 -6.77
N PHE A 113 -2.40 12.23 -7.18
CA PHE A 113 -2.56 13.47 -6.42
C PHE A 113 -3.01 14.53 -7.43
N ALA A 114 -4.31 14.60 -7.65
CA ALA A 114 -4.88 15.38 -8.76
C ALA A 114 -4.91 16.88 -8.47
N GLU A 115 -5.22 17.23 -7.23
CA GLU A 115 -5.38 18.61 -6.76
C GLU A 115 -4.55 18.80 -5.48
N PRO A 116 -4.09 20.03 -5.21
CA PRO A 116 -3.50 20.33 -3.92
C PRO A 116 -4.56 20.23 -2.82
N ASP A 117 -4.11 19.88 -1.61
CA ASP A 117 -4.91 19.83 -0.40
C ASP A 117 -4.10 20.46 0.75
N PRO A 118 -4.30 21.77 1.02
CA PRO A 118 -3.57 22.49 2.07
C PRO A 118 -3.67 21.84 3.44
N ALA A 119 -4.84 21.30 3.79
CA ALA A 119 -5.07 20.68 5.10
C ALA A 119 -4.32 19.36 5.23
N THR A 120 -4.32 18.54 4.18
CA THR A 120 -3.53 17.31 4.15
C THR A 120 -2.02 17.61 4.16
N ALA A 121 -1.57 18.63 3.43
CA ALA A 121 -0.18 19.06 3.48
C ALA A 121 0.23 19.53 4.90
N ALA A 122 -0.59 20.36 5.53
CA ALA A 122 -0.37 20.83 6.90
C ALA A 122 -0.25 19.66 7.90
N TYR A 123 -1.11 18.65 7.79
CA TYR A 123 -1.03 17.44 8.62
C TYR A 123 0.32 16.71 8.48
N TRP A 124 0.84 16.58 7.26
CA TRP A 124 2.14 15.93 7.05
C TRP A 124 3.31 16.81 7.52
N TYR A 125 3.23 18.14 7.41
CA TYR A 125 4.21 19.03 8.03
C TYR A 125 4.16 18.97 9.56
N GLU A 126 2.99 18.91 10.17
CA GLU A 126 2.86 18.68 11.62
C GLU A 126 3.49 17.34 12.02
N THR A 127 3.28 16.30 11.21
CA THR A 127 3.92 14.99 11.42
C THR A 127 5.45 15.11 11.40
N ILE A 128 6.02 15.84 10.42
CA ILE A 128 7.46 16.13 10.37
C ILE A 128 7.92 16.84 11.65
N LEU A 129 7.19 17.86 12.10
CA LEU A 129 7.51 18.63 13.31
C LEU A 129 7.42 17.82 14.61
N SER A 130 6.61 16.77 14.62
CA SER A 130 6.54 15.84 15.77
C SER A 130 7.82 14.99 15.91
N HIS A 131 8.54 14.77 14.81
CA HIS A 131 9.80 14.02 14.77
C HIS A 131 11.04 14.94 14.77
N ASP A 132 10.98 16.07 14.08
CA ASP A 132 12.01 17.10 14.02
C ASP A 132 11.38 18.49 14.20
N PRO A 133 11.29 18.97 15.46
CA PRO A 133 10.73 20.28 15.75
C PRO A 133 11.50 21.44 15.11
N GLU A 134 12.76 21.25 14.74
CA GLU A 134 13.63 22.29 14.16
C GLU A 134 13.63 22.32 12.64
N ASN A 135 12.83 21.46 11.99
CA ASN A 135 12.70 21.45 10.55
C ASN A 135 12.16 22.80 10.03
N ALA A 136 13.06 23.58 9.42
CA ALA A 136 12.77 24.96 9.02
C ALA A 136 11.67 25.05 7.95
N GLU A 137 11.68 24.11 7.00
CA GLU A 137 10.68 24.05 5.94
C GLU A 137 9.31 23.69 6.50
N ALA A 138 9.21 22.61 7.27
CA ALA A 138 7.93 22.18 7.85
C ALA A 138 7.34 23.25 8.78
N LYS A 139 8.16 23.94 9.58
CA LYS A 139 7.72 25.11 10.38
C LYS A 139 7.09 26.18 9.49
N ALA A 140 7.80 26.61 8.46
CA ALA A 140 7.33 27.68 7.58
C ALA A 140 6.07 27.29 6.81
N ARG A 141 6.03 26.07 6.27
CA ARG A 141 4.87 25.57 5.50
C ARG A 141 3.67 25.33 6.40
N PHE A 142 3.84 24.72 7.57
CA PHE A 142 2.76 24.50 8.52
C PHE A 142 2.10 25.82 8.95
N GLU A 143 2.90 26.85 9.28
CA GLU A 143 2.39 28.18 9.63
C GLU A 143 1.60 28.85 8.50
N GLU A 144 2.06 28.72 7.25
CA GLU A 144 1.40 29.29 6.08
C GLU A 144 0.10 28.56 5.69
N LEU A 145 0.06 27.25 5.93
CA LEU A 145 -1.06 26.37 5.56
C LEU A 145 -2.06 26.16 6.70
N LYS A 146 -1.89 26.81 7.86
CA LYS A 146 -2.81 26.70 9.01
C LYS A 146 -4.27 26.81 8.54
N PRO A 147 -5.13 25.84 8.88
CA PRO A 147 -6.53 25.84 8.48
C PRO A 147 -7.32 26.97 9.13
#